data_AF-A0A232EKU7-F1
#
_entry.id   AF-A0A232EKU7-F1
#
_cell.length_a   1.000
_cell.length_b   1.000
_cell.length_c   1.000
_cell.angle_alpha   90.00
_cell.angle_beta   90.00
_cell.angle_gamma   90.00
#
_symmetry.space_group_name_H-M   'P 1'
#
loop_
_entity.id
_entity.type
_entity.pdbx_description
1 polymer ?
#
loop_
_entity_poly.entity_id
_entity_poly.type
_entity_poly.pdbx_seq_one_letter_code
_entity_poly.pdbx_strand_id
1 'polypeptide(L)'
;MDTETKLITNDPVTCVRYCHNRFIKIMNLLKKSDGLFKEHFVIDSFLRVEFQTRGSVHIHALLYCNNTPIYDENDSDSEQKLIDFIDKLITCRKKTMILKPLNEDEVTGNEHVHMNKIKDLMNTYFNSNTDVIFQAMLQNLSMTEFEYINAIRILDAYVAAFYMVNYVTKIEAGLSKLLREASEDIENGNLDLKQKLRKIANVFINRNVLTAQEAVHHTLSLLLSISSRNVVYINTVPSNQRSRMLKKPKELKLLAKNSKDIQKVYTKCNEDDDNKDNNNENIDVDIKERKKRKIIRYYGYKIETDPINYFREHVLLFLPFTNEESEIEKANCEKLFYDNFSTIEKNKSEYCII
;
A
#
# COMPACT_ATOMS: atom_id res chain seq x y z
N MET A 1 29.03 -20.22 13.27
CA MET A 1 28.61 -19.01 12.52
C MET A 1 29.69 -18.69 11.52
N ASP A 2 29.30 -18.57 10.24
CA ASP A 2 30.19 -18.20 9.15
C ASP A 2 30.77 -16.78 9.35
N THR A 3 31.98 -16.55 8.85
CA THR A 3 32.77 -15.33 9.07
C THR A 3 32.03 -14.08 8.57
N GLU A 4 31.34 -14.20 7.44
CA GLU A 4 30.53 -13.12 6.85
C GLU A 4 29.35 -12.72 7.76
N THR A 5 28.68 -13.72 8.35
CA THR A 5 27.55 -13.50 9.26
C THR A 5 28.00 -12.75 10.52
N LYS A 6 29.21 -13.03 11.02
CA LYS A 6 29.77 -12.33 12.19
C LYS A 6 30.05 -10.86 11.89
N LEU A 7 30.57 -10.54 10.70
CA LEU A 7 30.83 -9.15 10.29
C LEU A 7 29.54 -8.34 10.19
N ILE A 8 28.50 -8.91 9.57
CA ILE A 8 27.18 -8.25 9.46
C ILE A 8 26.54 -7.99 10.84
N THR A 9 26.76 -8.90 11.79
CA THR A 9 26.20 -8.79 13.15
C THR A 9 26.98 -7.79 14.01
N ASN A 10 28.30 -7.72 13.85
CA ASN A 10 29.17 -6.88 14.69
C ASN A 10 29.14 -5.39 14.29
N ASP A 11 28.77 -5.06 13.05
CA ASP A 11 28.62 -3.67 12.58
C ASP A 11 27.26 -3.46 11.88
N PRO A 12 26.15 -3.42 12.66
CA PRO A 12 24.82 -3.24 12.10
C PRO A 12 24.63 -1.85 11.46
N VAL A 13 25.38 -0.83 11.93
CA VAL A 13 25.28 0.54 11.42
C VAL A 13 25.82 0.65 10.01
N THR A 14 27.04 0.16 9.77
CA THR A 14 27.62 0.19 8.43
C THR A 14 26.83 -0.70 7.48
N CYS A 15 26.38 -1.89 7.93
CA CYS A 15 25.59 -2.80 7.11
C CYS A 15 24.31 -2.11 6.58
N VAL A 16 23.51 -1.52 7.47
CA VAL A 16 22.25 -0.86 7.12
C VAL A 16 22.49 0.34 6.22
N ARG A 17 23.44 1.22 6.57
CA ARG A 17 23.76 2.41 5.76
C ARG A 17 24.27 2.04 4.38
N TYR A 18 25.15 1.05 4.29
CA TYR A 18 25.70 0.59 3.02
C TYR A 18 24.61 -0.01 2.14
N CYS A 19 23.76 -0.89 2.70
CA CYS A 19 22.63 -1.46 1.96
C CYS A 19 21.69 -0.36 1.44
N HIS A 20 21.29 0.57 2.30
CA HIS A 20 20.43 1.69 1.92
C HIS A 20 21.05 2.55 0.81
N ASN A 21 22.33 2.91 0.93
CA ASN A 21 23.04 3.68 -0.09
C ASN A 21 23.13 2.94 -1.43
N ARG A 22 23.51 1.65 -1.39
CA ARG A 22 23.59 0.80 -2.58
C ARG A 22 22.24 0.73 -3.28
N PHE A 23 21.17 0.54 -2.51
CA PHE A 23 19.81 0.51 -3.01
C PHE A 23 19.40 1.83 -3.69
N ILE A 24 19.65 2.99 -3.07
CA ILE A 24 19.37 4.29 -3.70
C ILE A 24 20.12 4.42 -5.03
N LYS A 25 21.38 4.00 -5.09
CA LYS A 25 22.17 4.05 -6.33
C LYS A 25 21.61 3.13 -7.41
N ILE A 26 21.21 1.90 -7.06
CA ILE A 26 20.52 0.99 -7.98
C ILE A 26 19.24 1.63 -8.50
N MET A 27 18.39 2.18 -7.62
CA MET A 27 17.15 2.85 -8.05
C MET A 27 17.40 4.04 -8.98
N ASN A 28 18.47 4.81 -8.74
CA ASN A 28 18.85 5.89 -9.64
C ASN A 28 19.31 5.38 -11.01
N LEU A 29 20.00 4.24 -11.07
CA LEU A 29 20.38 3.60 -12.34
C LEU A 29 19.15 3.07 -13.08
N LEU A 30 18.19 2.48 -12.36
CA LEU A 30 16.96 1.94 -12.96
C LEU A 30 16.04 3.05 -13.51
N LYS A 31 16.08 4.25 -12.93
CA LYS A 31 15.26 5.41 -13.36
C LYS A 31 15.83 6.20 -14.53
N LYS A 32 17.08 5.92 -14.93
CA LYS A 32 17.75 6.61 -16.04
C LYS A 32 17.36 5.99 -17.38
N SER A 33 17.07 6.83 -18.37
CA SER A 33 16.75 6.39 -19.74
C SER A 33 17.94 5.76 -20.47
N ASP A 34 19.17 6.10 -20.08
CA ASP A 34 20.42 5.45 -20.50
C ASP A 34 20.88 4.37 -19.49
N GLY A 35 20.01 3.98 -18.56
CA GLY A 35 20.27 3.05 -17.49
C GLY A 35 20.14 1.58 -17.88
N LEU A 36 20.05 0.72 -16.87
CA LEU A 36 20.04 -0.75 -17.02
C LEU A 36 18.87 -1.23 -17.90
N PHE A 37 17.70 -0.60 -17.76
CA PHE A 37 16.50 -0.92 -18.53
C PHE A 37 16.35 -0.08 -19.82
N LYS A 38 17.31 0.79 -20.14
CA LYS A 38 17.30 1.63 -21.36
C LYS A 38 15.96 2.39 -21.50
N GLU A 39 15.27 2.20 -22.63
CA GLU A 39 13.95 2.77 -22.93
C GLU A 39 12.85 2.38 -21.95
N HIS A 40 13.06 1.31 -21.18
CA HIS A 40 12.17 0.82 -20.12
C HIS A 40 12.56 1.27 -18.71
N PHE A 41 13.12 2.47 -18.59
CA PHE A 41 13.47 3.06 -17.30
C PHE A 41 12.26 3.15 -16.35
N VAL A 42 12.52 3.06 -15.05
CA VAL A 42 11.49 3.06 -14.01
C VAL A 42 10.86 4.45 -13.88
N ILE A 43 9.54 4.55 -14.11
CA ILE A 43 8.75 5.77 -13.95
C ILE A 43 8.12 5.87 -12.56
N ASP A 44 7.70 4.73 -12.01
CA ASP A 44 7.08 4.62 -10.70
C ASP A 44 7.57 3.39 -9.95
N SER A 45 7.54 3.44 -8.62
CA SER A 45 8.07 2.37 -7.79
C SER A 45 7.41 2.36 -6.42
N PHE A 46 7.11 1.17 -5.91
CA PHE A 46 6.79 0.94 -4.51
C PHE A 46 7.77 -0.08 -3.94
N LEU A 47 8.43 0.27 -2.83
CA LEU A 47 9.50 -0.53 -2.26
C LEU A 47 9.24 -0.71 -0.77
N ARG A 48 9.56 -1.90 -0.28
CA ARG A 48 9.46 -2.26 1.12
C ARG A 48 10.75 -2.92 1.58
N VAL A 49 11.23 -2.49 2.74
CA VAL A 49 12.39 -3.06 3.43
C VAL A 49 11.87 -3.97 4.54
N GLU A 50 12.40 -5.19 4.56
CA GLU A 50 12.17 -6.22 5.56
C GLU A 50 13.52 -6.64 6.16
N PHE A 51 13.51 -7.10 7.40
CA PHE A 51 14.66 -7.74 8.02
C PHE A 51 14.35 -9.21 8.22
N GLN A 52 15.01 -10.06 7.44
CA GLN A 52 14.89 -11.51 7.56
C GLN A 52 15.72 -12.01 8.75
N THR A 53 15.70 -13.32 8.97
CA THR A 53 16.44 -13.97 10.06
C THR A 53 17.88 -13.44 10.14
N ARG A 54 18.33 -13.15 11.37
CA ARG A 54 19.67 -12.61 11.68
C ARG A 54 19.94 -11.19 11.15
N GLY A 55 18.90 -10.44 10.79
CA GLY A 55 19.00 -9.02 10.45
C GLY A 55 19.46 -8.74 9.02
N SER A 56 19.32 -9.73 8.13
CA SER A 56 19.56 -9.54 6.71
C SER A 56 18.51 -8.61 6.12
N VAL A 57 18.95 -7.49 5.57
CA VAL A 57 18.08 -6.53 4.88
C VAL A 57 17.59 -7.17 3.59
N HIS A 58 16.28 -7.29 3.44
CA HIS A 58 15.59 -7.80 2.27
C HIS A 58 14.69 -6.71 1.70
N ILE A 59 14.68 -6.55 0.38
CA ILE A 59 13.92 -5.47 -0.28
C ILE A 59 12.94 -6.10 -1.26
N HIS A 60 11.67 -5.81 -1.06
CA HIS A 60 10.59 -6.10 -2.00
C HIS A 60 10.32 -4.85 -2.82
N ALA A 61 10.23 -4.99 -4.14
CA ALA A 61 10.05 -3.86 -5.05
C ALA A 61 9.02 -4.19 -6.12
N LEU A 62 8.08 -3.26 -6.32
CA LEU A 62 7.24 -3.17 -7.50
C LEU A 62 7.75 -1.99 -8.33
N LEU A 63 8.12 -2.26 -9.57
CA LEU A 63 8.69 -1.29 -10.48
C LEU A 63 7.76 -1.14 -11.68
N TYR A 64 7.30 0.08 -11.91
CA TYR A 64 6.55 0.46 -13.11
C TYR A 64 7.54 1.06 -14.08
N CYS A 65 7.75 0.38 -15.20
CA CYS A 65 8.73 0.72 -16.21
C CYS A 65 8.06 1.43 -17.39
N ASN A 66 8.81 2.30 -18.05
CA ASN A 66 8.36 3.01 -19.24
C ASN A 66 8.21 2.05 -20.44
N ASN A 67 7.26 2.32 -21.34
CA ASN A 67 7.10 1.59 -22.61
C ASN A 67 7.09 0.05 -22.48
N THR A 68 6.61 -0.50 -21.36
CA THR A 68 6.48 -1.96 -21.22
C THR A 68 5.25 -2.47 -21.94
N PRO A 69 5.29 -3.69 -22.49
CA PRO A 69 4.08 -4.33 -23.00
C PRO A 69 3.01 -4.40 -21.90
N ILE A 70 1.76 -4.18 -22.30
CA ILE A 70 0.58 -4.29 -21.44
C ILE A 70 -0.17 -5.52 -21.90
N TYR A 71 -0.64 -6.32 -20.95
CA TYR A 71 -1.50 -7.46 -21.26
C TYR A 71 -2.82 -6.98 -21.86
N ASP A 72 -3.20 -7.54 -23.00
CA ASP A 72 -4.51 -7.35 -23.63
C ASP A 72 -5.14 -8.73 -23.85
N GLU A 73 -6.29 -8.96 -23.20
CA GLU A 73 -7.06 -10.19 -23.31
C GLU A 73 -7.59 -10.45 -24.74
N ASN A 74 -7.66 -9.42 -25.58
CA ASN A 74 -8.14 -9.51 -26.95
C ASN A 74 -7.02 -9.80 -27.96
N ASP A 75 -5.76 -9.76 -27.53
CA ASP A 75 -4.58 -10.04 -28.37
C ASP A 75 -3.96 -11.38 -27.96
N SER A 76 -4.14 -12.40 -28.81
CA SER A 76 -3.63 -13.75 -28.58
C SER A 76 -2.11 -13.82 -28.43
N ASP A 77 -1.38 -12.85 -28.99
CA ASP A 77 0.09 -12.79 -28.88
C ASP A 77 0.55 -11.95 -27.68
N SER A 78 -0.37 -11.31 -26.95
CA SER A 78 -0.03 -10.37 -25.86
C SER A 78 0.78 -11.05 -24.76
N GLU A 79 0.44 -12.29 -24.40
CA GLU A 79 1.15 -13.05 -23.38
C GLU A 79 2.59 -13.36 -23.84
N GLN A 80 2.76 -13.82 -25.08
CA GLN A 80 4.09 -14.13 -25.61
C GLN A 80 4.98 -12.88 -25.68
N LYS A 81 4.42 -11.74 -26.09
CA LYS A 81 5.13 -10.45 -26.09
C LYS A 81 5.64 -10.05 -24.70
N LEU A 82 4.85 -10.32 -23.65
CA LEU A 82 5.25 -10.07 -22.26
C LEU A 82 6.37 -11.01 -21.82
N ILE A 83 6.26 -12.31 -22.13
CA ILE A 83 7.27 -13.32 -21.80
C ILE A 83 8.60 -12.97 -22.46
N ASP A 84 8.60 -12.68 -23.76
CA ASP A 84 9.80 -12.33 -24.52
C ASP A 84 10.47 -11.06 -23.96
N PHE A 85 9.66 -10.07 -23.55
CA PHE A 85 10.14 -8.87 -22.89
C PHE A 85 10.80 -9.17 -21.54
N ILE A 86 10.18 -10.00 -20.70
CA ILE A 86 10.75 -10.40 -19.40
C ILE A 86 12.06 -11.17 -19.60
N ASP A 87 12.09 -12.10 -20.55
CA ASP A 87 13.26 -12.91 -20.88
C ASP A 87 14.44 -12.07 -21.40
N LYS A 88 14.16 -10.96 -22.10
CA LYS A 88 15.18 -9.99 -22.52
C LYS A 88 15.84 -9.28 -21.33
N LEU A 89 15.12 -9.12 -20.21
CA LEU A 89 15.61 -8.43 -19.02
C LEU A 89 16.21 -9.38 -17.97
N ILE A 90 15.73 -10.61 -17.88
CA ILE A 90 16.17 -11.59 -16.87
C ILE A 90 17.19 -12.55 -17.47
N THR A 91 18.45 -12.46 -17.04
CA THR A 91 19.54 -13.32 -17.53
C THR A 91 19.76 -14.58 -16.68
N CYS A 92 19.15 -14.66 -15.50
CA CYS A 92 19.31 -15.80 -14.59
C CYS A 92 18.14 -16.78 -14.73
N ARG A 93 18.42 -17.99 -15.20
CA ARG A 93 17.42 -19.06 -15.35
C ARG A 93 17.75 -20.22 -14.43
N LYS A 94 16.86 -20.51 -13.48
CA LYS A 94 16.85 -21.80 -12.76
C LYS A 94 15.71 -22.62 -13.33
N LYS A 95 16.02 -23.71 -14.04
CA LYS A 95 14.99 -24.65 -14.50
C LYS A 95 14.29 -25.24 -13.28
N THR A 96 12.97 -25.07 -13.23
CA THR A 96 12.11 -25.70 -12.23
C THR A 96 10.87 -26.23 -12.93
N MET A 97 10.45 -27.43 -12.55
CA MET A 97 9.20 -28.01 -13.04
C MET A 97 7.97 -27.35 -12.40
N ILE A 98 8.10 -26.83 -11.18
CA ILE A 98 6.96 -26.33 -10.38
C ILE A 98 6.45 -24.99 -10.92
N LEU A 99 7.33 -24.11 -11.38
CA LEU A 99 6.94 -22.78 -11.90
C LEU A 99 6.69 -22.77 -13.40
N LYS A 100 6.73 -23.93 -14.07
CA LYS A 100 6.37 -24.04 -15.48
C LYS A 100 4.86 -24.33 -15.55
N PRO A 101 4.03 -23.47 -16.16
CA PRO A 101 2.61 -23.76 -16.39
C PRO A 101 2.43 -25.09 -17.13
N LEU A 102 1.26 -25.70 -16.97
CA LEU A 102 0.86 -26.82 -17.84
C LEU A 102 0.56 -26.28 -19.23
N ASN A 103 1.03 -26.97 -20.28
CA ASN A 103 0.56 -26.69 -21.63
C ASN A 103 -0.90 -27.16 -21.78
N GLU A 104 -1.65 -26.65 -22.77
CA GLU A 104 -3.05 -27.04 -23.00
C GLU A 104 -3.24 -28.56 -23.18
N ASP A 105 -2.26 -29.23 -23.79
CA ASP A 105 -2.24 -30.68 -23.98
C ASP A 105 -1.89 -31.49 -22.71
N GLU A 106 -1.33 -30.83 -21.69
CA GLU A 106 -1.01 -31.43 -20.39
C GLU A 106 -2.18 -31.33 -19.38
N VAL A 107 -3.23 -30.56 -19.68
CA VAL A 107 -4.38 -30.37 -18.77
C VAL A 107 -5.36 -31.55 -18.89
N THR A 108 -5.46 -32.35 -17.83
CA THR A 108 -6.33 -33.53 -17.75
C THR A 108 -7.71 -33.25 -17.15
N GLY A 109 -7.93 -32.05 -16.60
CA GLY A 109 -9.19 -31.58 -16.00
C GLY A 109 -9.35 -31.90 -14.51
N ASN A 110 -8.51 -32.78 -13.95
CA ASN A 110 -8.55 -33.17 -12.53
C ASN A 110 -7.71 -32.25 -11.64
N GLU A 111 -6.86 -31.41 -12.21
CA GLU A 111 -5.88 -30.62 -11.48
C GLU A 111 -6.55 -29.62 -10.52
N HIS A 112 -7.68 -29.01 -10.91
CA HIS A 112 -8.45 -28.11 -10.03
C HIS A 112 -9.03 -28.85 -8.81
N VAL A 113 -9.52 -30.08 -9.01
CA VAL A 113 -10.03 -30.94 -7.93
C VAL A 113 -8.88 -31.29 -6.99
N HIS A 114 -7.72 -31.65 -7.55
CA HIS A 114 -6.51 -31.94 -6.77
C HIS A 114 -6.03 -30.72 -5.99
N MET A 115 -6.05 -29.53 -6.59
CA MET A 115 -5.63 -28.31 -5.91
C MET A 115 -6.55 -27.94 -4.74
N ASN A 116 -7.86 -28.18 -4.85
CA ASN A 116 -8.80 -27.97 -3.74
C ASN A 116 -8.54 -28.96 -2.59
N LYS A 117 -8.33 -30.25 -2.89
CA LYS A 117 -7.94 -31.25 -1.88
C LYS A 117 -6.63 -30.87 -1.17
N ILE A 118 -5.65 -30.35 -1.91
CA ILE A 118 -4.38 -29.86 -1.34
C ILE A 118 -4.66 -28.70 -0.38
N LYS A 119 -5.45 -27.69 -0.80
CA LYS A 119 -5.80 -26.54 0.04
C LYS A 119 -6.49 -26.95 1.34
N ASP A 120 -7.47 -27.85 1.25
CA ASP A 120 -8.22 -28.32 2.43
C ASP A 120 -7.30 -29.04 3.42
N LEU A 121 -6.45 -29.95 2.92
CA LEU A 121 -5.50 -30.67 3.76
C LEU A 121 -4.48 -29.73 4.42
N MET A 122 -3.95 -28.75 3.67
CA MET A 122 -3.02 -27.74 4.22
C MET A 122 -3.68 -26.90 5.31
N ASN A 123 -4.95 -26.51 5.13
CA ASN A 123 -5.71 -25.79 6.16
C ASN A 123 -5.89 -26.65 7.41
N THR A 124 -6.19 -27.94 7.26
CA THR A 124 -6.27 -28.86 8.41
C THR A 124 -4.95 -28.90 9.16
N TYR A 125 -3.83 -29.16 8.47
CA TYR A 125 -2.51 -29.23 9.11
C TYR A 125 -2.09 -27.93 9.79
N PHE A 126 -2.38 -26.79 9.17
CA PHE A 126 -2.09 -25.49 9.76
C PHE A 126 -2.88 -25.29 11.07
N ASN A 127 -4.18 -25.60 11.06
CA ASN A 127 -5.03 -25.44 12.23
C ASN A 127 -4.72 -26.46 13.35
N SER A 128 -4.28 -27.66 12.99
CA SER A 128 -3.91 -28.71 13.94
C SER A 128 -2.42 -28.71 14.31
N ASN A 129 -1.64 -27.75 13.79
CA ASN A 129 -0.18 -27.67 13.95
C ASN A 129 0.52 -29.02 13.71
N THR A 130 0.11 -29.71 12.65
CA THR A 130 0.56 -31.07 12.33
C THR A 130 1.64 -31.04 11.26
N ASP A 131 2.81 -31.57 11.60
CA ASP A 131 3.92 -31.74 10.68
C ASP A 131 3.89 -33.15 10.07
N VAL A 132 3.91 -33.24 8.74
CA VAL A 132 3.99 -34.51 8.00
C VAL A 132 5.08 -34.46 6.95
N ILE A 133 5.70 -35.61 6.69
CA ILE A 133 6.62 -35.76 5.56
C ILE A 133 5.86 -35.81 4.24
N PHE A 134 6.54 -35.44 3.15
CA PHE A 134 5.93 -35.33 1.83
C PHE A 134 5.25 -36.63 1.36
N GLN A 135 5.86 -37.80 1.57
CA GLN A 135 5.22 -39.08 1.20
C GLN A 135 3.91 -39.34 1.96
N ALA A 136 3.85 -39.03 3.26
CA ALA A 136 2.64 -39.20 4.06
C ALA A 136 1.55 -38.21 3.64
N MET A 137 1.93 -36.99 3.24
CA MET A 137 1.00 -36.04 2.66
C MET A 137 0.39 -36.54 1.36
N LEU A 138 1.19 -37.10 0.45
CA LEU A 138 0.69 -37.68 -0.81
C LEU A 138 -0.28 -38.84 -0.57
N GLN A 139 0.01 -39.68 0.44
CA GLN A 139 -0.90 -40.75 0.87
C GLN A 139 -2.23 -40.19 1.38
N ASN A 140 -2.20 -39.14 2.21
CA ASN A 140 -3.42 -38.51 2.73
C ASN A 140 -4.24 -37.81 1.64
N LEU A 141 -3.59 -37.34 0.58
CA LEU A 141 -4.25 -36.75 -0.59
C LEU A 141 -4.80 -37.80 -1.56
N SER A 142 -4.39 -39.06 -1.43
CA SER A 142 -4.59 -40.10 -2.43
C SER A 142 -4.11 -39.65 -3.82
N MET A 143 -2.92 -39.06 -3.88
CA MET A 143 -2.30 -38.54 -5.12
C MET A 143 -0.89 -39.08 -5.28
N THR A 144 -0.48 -39.27 -6.54
CA THR A 144 0.92 -39.44 -6.90
C THR A 144 1.66 -38.10 -6.83
N GLU A 145 3.00 -38.17 -6.76
CA GLU A 145 3.84 -36.97 -6.84
C GLU A 145 3.62 -36.20 -8.15
N PHE A 146 3.39 -36.91 -9.27
CA PHE A 146 3.10 -36.30 -10.56
C PHE A 146 1.78 -35.52 -10.56
N GLU A 147 0.71 -36.12 -10.03
CA GLU A 147 -0.60 -35.44 -9.92
C GLU A 147 -0.53 -34.23 -8.99
N TYR A 148 0.22 -34.35 -7.89
CA TYR A 148 0.46 -33.23 -6.97
C TYR A 148 1.21 -32.09 -7.68
N ILE A 149 2.29 -32.40 -8.40
CA ILE A 149 3.07 -31.41 -9.15
C ILE A 149 2.20 -30.73 -10.22
N ASN A 150 1.38 -31.47 -10.97
CA ASN A 150 0.50 -30.86 -11.97
C ASN A 150 -0.59 -30.00 -11.34
N ALA A 151 -1.16 -30.43 -10.21
CA ALA A 151 -2.15 -29.64 -9.47
C ALA A 151 -1.61 -28.27 -9.02
N ILE A 152 -0.36 -28.21 -8.54
CA ILE A 152 0.27 -26.94 -8.11
C ILE A 152 0.82 -26.11 -9.28
N ARG A 153 0.96 -26.70 -10.48
CA ARG A 153 1.36 -26.02 -11.72
C ARG A 153 0.21 -25.28 -12.40
N ILE A 154 -1.04 -25.43 -11.94
CA ILE A 154 -2.13 -24.54 -12.33
C ILE A 154 -1.86 -23.15 -11.72
N LEU A 155 -1.03 -22.39 -12.41
CA LEU A 155 -0.82 -20.98 -12.15
C LEU A 155 -1.64 -20.23 -13.18
N ASP A 156 -2.83 -19.79 -12.81
CA ASP A 156 -3.50 -18.75 -13.58
C ASP A 156 -2.86 -17.38 -13.28
N ALA A 157 -3.07 -16.42 -14.17
CA ALA A 157 -2.54 -15.07 -14.02
C ALA A 157 -2.99 -14.40 -12.69
N TYR A 158 -4.16 -14.76 -12.17
CA TYR A 158 -4.69 -14.22 -10.92
C TYR A 158 -3.92 -14.75 -9.70
N VAL A 159 -3.59 -16.04 -9.65
CA VAL A 159 -2.77 -16.66 -8.60
C VAL A 159 -1.38 -16.05 -8.59
N ALA A 160 -0.79 -15.81 -9.77
CA ALA A 160 0.50 -15.12 -9.88
C ALA A 160 0.41 -13.66 -9.36
N ALA A 161 -0.62 -12.91 -9.76
CA ALA A 161 -0.85 -11.54 -9.28
C ALA A 161 -1.07 -11.50 -7.76
N PHE A 162 -1.91 -12.41 -7.23
CA PHE A 162 -2.17 -12.55 -5.80
C PHE A 162 -0.89 -12.91 -5.03
N TYR A 163 -0.07 -13.82 -5.57
CA TYR A 163 1.23 -14.15 -4.99
C TYR A 163 2.14 -12.94 -4.95
N MET A 164 2.27 -12.18 -6.04
CA MET A 164 3.09 -10.96 -6.07
C MET A 164 2.62 -9.92 -5.05
N VAL A 165 1.31 -9.70 -4.93
CA VAL A 165 0.72 -8.79 -3.94
C VAL A 165 1.05 -9.28 -2.52
N ASN A 166 0.81 -10.55 -2.22
CA ASN A 166 1.14 -11.12 -0.90
C ASN A 166 2.63 -11.08 -0.60
N TYR A 167 3.48 -11.28 -1.61
CA TYR A 167 4.92 -11.24 -1.44
C TYR A 167 5.38 -9.85 -0.96
N VAL A 168 4.81 -8.79 -1.53
CA VAL A 168 5.10 -7.40 -1.15
C VAL A 168 4.43 -7.01 0.19
N THR A 169 3.29 -7.62 0.55
CA THR A 169 2.52 -7.30 1.76
C THR A 169 2.82 -8.20 2.99
N LYS A 170 3.64 -9.26 2.83
CA LYS A 170 3.86 -10.43 3.70
C LYS A 170 3.94 -10.25 5.23
N ILE A 171 4.33 -9.09 5.76
CA ILE A 171 4.74 -8.95 7.19
C ILE A 171 3.65 -8.35 8.08
N GLU A 172 2.62 -7.72 7.52
CA GLU A 172 1.74 -6.84 8.31
C GLU A 172 0.47 -7.50 8.87
N ALA A 173 0.12 -8.73 8.48
CA ALA A 173 -1.14 -9.35 8.88
C ALA A 173 -1.26 -9.55 10.41
N GLY A 174 -0.20 -10.06 11.06
CA GLY A 174 -0.22 -10.33 12.51
C GLY A 174 -0.20 -9.06 13.37
N LEU A 175 0.62 -8.08 12.98
CA LEU A 175 0.73 -6.81 13.69
C LEU A 175 -0.53 -5.94 13.50
N SER A 176 -1.18 -6.00 12.33
CA SER A 176 -2.41 -5.23 12.08
C SER A 176 -3.53 -5.59 13.04
N LYS A 177 -3.71 -6.89 13.35
CA LYS A 177 -4.72 -7.34 14.32
C LYS A 177 -4.44 -6.76 15.71
N LEU A 178 -3.20 -6.85 16.15
CA LEU A 178 -2.76 -6.40 17.48
C LEU A 178 -2.82 -4.87 17.63
N LEU A 179 -2.45 -4.12 16.58
CA LEU A 179 -2.61 -2.66 16.57
C LEU A 179 -4.08 -2.24 16.49
N ARG A 180 -4.93 -3.02 15.81
CA ARG A 180 -6.37 -2.79 15.76
C ARG A 180 -7.00 -3.00 17.14
N GLU A 181 -6.71 -4.10 17.82
CA GLU A 181 -7.14 -4.35 19.20
C GLU A 181 -6.68 -3.21 20.14
N ALA A 182 -5.40 -2.80 20.03
CA ALA A 182 -4.89 -1.67 20.79
C ALA A 182 -5.62 -0.35 20.47
N SER A 183 -6.05 -0.14 19.21
CA SER A 183 -6.81 1.04 18.81
C SER A 183 -8.22 1.02 19.40
N GLU A 184 -8.91 -0.12 19.34
CA GLU A 184 -10.26 -0.33 19.91
C GLU A 184 -10.24 -0.10 21.44
N ASP A 185 -9.25 -0.65 22.15
CA ASP A 185 -9.06 -0.44 23.60
C ASP A 185 -8.87 1.04 23.96
N ILE A 186 -8.27 1.82 23.06
CA ILE A 186 -8.00 3.23 23.26
C ILE A 186 -9.23 4.10 22.98
N GLU A 187 -10.12 3.67 22.08
CA GLU A 187 -11.37 4.37 21.77
C GLU A 187 -12.36 4.37 22.94
N ASN A 188 -12.28 3.36 23.81
CA ASN A 188 -13.07 3.27 25.04
C ASN A 188 -12.61 4.22 26.17
N GLY A 189 -11.51 4.97 25.98
CA GLY A 189 -10.96 5.90 26.96
C GLY A 189 -10.95 7.35 26.49
N ASN A 190 -11.14 8.28 27.43
CA ASN A 190 -11.06 9.73 27.17
C ASN A 190 -9.59 10.20 27.15
N LEU A 191 -8.82 9.73 26.16
CA LEU A 191 -7.39 10.02 26.00
C LEU A 191 -7.15 11.00 24.84
N ASP A 192 -6.22 11.94 25.02
CA ASP A 192 -5.78 12.81 23.94
C ASP A 192 -4.95 12.03 22.90
N LEU A 193 -4.94 12.49 21.64
CA LEU A 193 -4.29 11.86 20.49
C LEU A 193 -2.83 11.47 20.75
N LYS A 194 -2.08 12.31 21.47
CA LYS A 194 -0.69 12.02 21.82
C LYS A 194 -0.56 10.81 22.75
N GLN A 195 -1.49 10.66 23.70
CA GLN A 195 -1.54 9.52 24.60
C GLN A 195 -1.99 8.26 23.85
N LYS A 196 -2.97 8.38 22.96
CA LYS A 196 -3.39 7.31 22.04
C LYS A 196 -2.19 6.77 21.25
N LEU A 197 -1.46 7.66 20.58
CA LEU A 197 -0.27 7.32 19.80
C LEU A 197 0.81 6.64 20.64
N ARG A 198 1.07 7.13 21.86
CA ARG A 198 2.04 6.52 22.78
C ARG A 198 1.65 5.10 23.19
N LYS A 199 0.37 4.85 23.48
CA LYS A 199 -0.11 3.51 23.82
C LYS A 199 0.07 2.54 22.65
N ILE A 200 -0.33 2.93 21.44
CA ILE A 200 -0.13 2.14 20.22
C ILE A 200 1.36 1.87 19.99
N ALA A 201 2.21 2.90 20.11
CA ALA A 201 3.65 2.77 19.94
C ALA A 201 4.29 1.83 20.98
N ASN A 202 3.86 1.90 22.25
CA ASN A 202 4.34 0.99 23.29
C ASN A 202 3.95 -0.46 23.01
N VAL A 203 2.74 -0.69 22.53
CA VAL A 203 2.28 -2.03 22.12
C VAL A 203 3.14 -2.54 20.96
N PHE A 204 3.38 -1.71 19.93
CA PHE A 204 4.26 -2.04 18.81
C PHE A 204 5.68 -2.41 19.27
N ILE A 205 6.33 -1.55 20.07
CA ILE A 205 7.73 -1.72 20.47
C ILE A 205 7.90 -2.97 21.36
N ASN A 206 6.99 -3.21 22.30
CA ASN A 206 7.13 -4.33 23.25
C ASN A 206 6.74 -5.68 22.66
N ARG A 207 5.95 -5.71 21.58
CA ARG A 207 5.48 -6.94 20.93
C ARG A 207 6.34 -7.34 19.74
N ASN A 208 7.18 -6.44 19.23
CA ASN A 208 8.07 -6.72 18.11
C ASN A 208 9.47 -7.09 18.60
N VAL A 209 9.94 -8.27 18.17
CA VAL A 209 11.35 -8.64 18.30
C VAL A 209 12.08 -8.09 17.09
N LEU A 210 12.93 -7.09 17.32
CA LEU A 210 13.71 -6.43 16.26
C LEU A 210 15.14 -6.95 16.24
N THR A 211 15.70 -7.08 15.05
CA THR A 211 17.15 -7.35 14.90
C THR A 211 17.96 -6.09 15.18
N ALA A 212 19.25 -6.23 15.48
CA ALA A 212 20.12 -5.06 15.71
C ALA A 212 20.15 -4.11 14.50
N GLN A 213 20.15 -4.67 13.29
CA GLN A 213 20.11 -3.94 12.02
C GLN A 213 18.78 -3.19 11.87
N GLU A 214 17.65 -3.83 12.17
CA GLU A 214 16.33 -3.21 12.12
C GLU A 214 16.20 -2.05 13.12
N ALA A 215 16.69 -2.24 14.35
CA ALA A 215 16.72 -1.19 15.36
C ALA A 215 17.57 0.01 14.90
N VAL A 216 18.72 -0.24 14.27
CA VAL A 216 19.55 0.83 13.69
C VAL A 216 18.83 1.51 12.52
N HIS A 217 18.15 0.78 11.66
CA HIS A 217 17.37 1.34 10.54
C HIS A 217 16.32 2.34 11.04
N HIS A 218 15.59 1.99 12.10
CA HIS A 218 14.65 2.89 12.76
C HIS A 218 15.34 4.09 13.41
N THR A 219 16.46 3.87 14.11
CA THR A 219 17.23 4.94 14.78
C THR A 219 17.75 5.97 13.78
N LEU A 220 18.16 5.52 12.60
CA LEU A 220 18.58 6.37 11.49
C LEU A 220 17.42 7.04 10.74
N SER A 221 16.18 6.83 11.19
CA SER A 221 14.96 7.36 10.56
C SER A 221 14.83 6.95 9.09
N LEU A 222 15.34 5.77 8.73
CA LEU A 222 15.20 5.24 7.37
C LEU A 222 13.80 4.66 7.19
N LEU A 223 13.19 4.95 6.05
CA LEU A 223 11.85 4.50 5.73
C LEU A 223 11.84 3.00 5.42
N LEU A 224 10.92 2.26 6.01
CA LEU A 224 10.65 0.86 5.66
C LEU A 224 9.81 0.74 4.38
N SER A 225 9.03 1.76 4.04
CA SER A 225 8.22 1.81 2.82
C SER A 225 8.53 3.07 2.05
N ILE A 226 8.90 2.93 0.79
CA ILE A 226 9.30 4.01 -0.10
C ILE A 226 8.46 3.94 -1.36
N SER A 227 7.72 5.01 -1.66
CA SER A 227 6.89 5.12 -2.85
C SER A 227 7.36 6.29 -3.72
N SER A 228 7.32 6.13 -5.05
CA SER A 228 7.53 7.23 -6.00
C SER A 228 6.38 8.23 -6.00
N ARG A 229 5.20 7.82 -5.51
CA ARG A 229 3.98 8.61 -5.42
C ARG A 229 3.63 8.85 -3.96
N ASN A 230 3.47 10.12 -3.60
CA ASN A 230 3.01 10.48 -2.26
C ASN A 230 1.54 10.12 -2.10
N VAL A 231 1.19 9.60 -0.93
CA VAL A 231 -0.19 9.36 -0.52
C VAL A 231 -0.71 10.58 0.23
N VAL A 232 -1.90 11.04 -0.12
CA VAL A 232 -2.62 12.11 0.57
C VAL A 232 -3.92 11.52 1.09
N TYR A 233 -4.14 11.63 2.40
CA TYR A 233 -5.41 11.25 2.99
C TYR A 233 -6.36 12.45 3.01
N ILE A 234 -7.55 12.28 2.43
CA ILE A 234 -8.66 13.22 2.52
C ILE A 234 -9.61 12.69 3.60
N ASN A 235 -9.79 13.47 4.66
CA ASN A 235 -10.67 13.06 5.75
C ASN A 235 -12.12 13.30 5.36
N THR A 236 -12.81 12.23 5.01
CA THR A 236 -14.20 12.22 4.54
C THR A 236 -15.21 11.91 5.63
N VAL A 237 -14.80 11.75 6.89
CA VAL A 237 -15.68 11.59 8.07
C VAL A 237 -16.57 12.83 8.21
N PRO A 238 -17.79 12.79 8.77
CA PRO A 238 -18.60 13.99 9.03
C PRO A 238 -17.81 15.11 9.71
N SER A 239 -17.99 16.34 9.24
CA SER A 239 -17.19 17.51 9.62
C SER A 239 -17.13 17.79 11.13
N ASN A 240 -18.16 17.40 11.88
CA ASN A 240 -18.23 17.49 13.34
C ASN A 240 -17.40 16.42 14.08
N GLN A 241 -17.06 15.33 13.42
CA GLN A 241 -16.27 14.21 13.96
C GLN A 241 -14.80 14.24 13.50
N ARG A 242 -14.46 15.09 12.53
CA ARG A 242 -13.08 15.20 12.01
C ARG A 242 -12.13 15.69 13.10
N SER A 243 -11.04 14.95 13.30
CA SER A 243 -9.90 15.41 14.08
C SER A 243 -9.25 16.62 13.42
N ARG A 244 -9.02 17.69 14.18
CA ARG A 244 -8.36 18.92 13.73
C ARG A 244 -6.98 19.03 14.35
N MET A 245 -5.98 19.39 13.55
CA MET A 245 -4.62 19.65 14.01
C MET A 245 -4.26 21.11 13.82
N LEU A 246 -3.55 21.69 14.79
CA LEU A 246 -3.00 23.04 14.65
C LEU A 246 -1.94 23.04 13.55
N LYS A 247 -2.13 23.87 12.53
CA LYS A 247 -1.11 24.12 11.51
C LYS A 247 0.03 24.93 12.09
N LYS A 248 1.24 24.74 11.56
CA LYS A 248 2.40 25.53 11.99
C LYS A 248 2.24 26.99 11.56
N PRO A 249 2.80 27.97 12.29
CA PRO A 249 2.74 29.38 11.89
C PRO A 249 3.26 29.66 10.48
N LYS A 250 4.27 28.90 10.01
CA LYS A 250 4.79 29.02 8.64
C LYS A 250 3.78 28.56 7.58
N GLU A 251 3.00 27.53 7.87
CA GLU A 251 1.97 27.00 6.96
C GLU A 251 0.77 27.95 6.92
N LEU A 252 0.37 28.51 8.06
CA LEU A 252 -0.69 29.52 8.14
C LEU A 252 -0.41 30.75 7.27
N LYS A 253 0.85 31.19 7.21
CA LYS A 253 1.27 32.31 6.35
C LYS A 253 1.20 32.00 4.85
N LEU A 254 1.23 30.73 4.46
CA LEU A 254 1.16 30.29 3.06
C LEU A 254 -0.29 30.04 2.62
N LEU A 255 -1.25 30.04 3.54
CA LEU A 255 -2.66 29.90 3.21
C LEU A 255 -3.21 31.22 2.69
N ALA A 256 -4.12 31.13 1.71
CA ALA A 256 -4.89 32.29 1.28
C ALA A 256 -5.69 32.87 2.46
N LYS A 257 -5.85 34.20 2.52
CA LYS A 257 -6.60 34.86 3.61
C LYS A 257 -8.05 34.36 3.74
N ASN A 258 -8.64 33.86 2.65
CA ASN A 258 -9.98 33.28 2.58
C ASN A 258 -10.00 31.73 2.70
N SER A 259 -8.88 31.11 3.07
CA SER A 259 -8.79 29.65 3.16
C SER A 259 -9.72 29.11 4.25
N LYS A 260 -10.65 28.23 3.86
CA LYS A 260 -11.52 27.47 4.77
C LYS A 260 -10.79 26.34 5.52
N ASP A 261 -9.49 26.16 5.24
CA ASP A 261 -8.60 25.21 5.90
C ASP A 261 -8.12 25.71 7.29
N ILE A 262 -8.60 26.89 7.72
CA ILE A 262 -8.35 27.47 9.04
C ILE A 262 -9.68 27.58 9.78
N GLN A 263 -9.79 26.90 10.93
CA GLN A 263 -10.78 27.25 11.93
C GLN A 263 -10.12 28.16 12.96
N LYS A 264 -10.54 29.44 13.03
CA LYS A 264 -10.11 30.33 14.12
C LYS A 264 -10.64 29.76 15.44
N VAL A 265 -9.76 29.14 16.22
CA VAL A 265 -10.03 28.89 17.63
C VAL A 265 -9.92 30.25 18.30
N TYR A 266 -11.05 30.87 18.62
CA TYR A 266 -11.06 32.03 19.51
C TYR A 266 -10.63 31.54 20.90
N THR A 267 -9.32 31.46 21.14
CA THR A 267 -8.83 31.66 22.50
C THR A 267 -9.22 33.08 22.87
N LYS A 268 -10.06 33.21 23.90
CA LYS A 268 -10.25 34.47 24.65
C LYS A 268 -8.86 34.97 25.06
N CYS A 269 -8.26 35.81 24.23
CA CYS A 269 -7.09 36.60 24.53
C CYS A 269 -7.49 38.03 24.17
N ASN A 270 -7.77 38.79 25.23
CA ASN A 270 -7.92 40.24 25.40
C ASN A 270 -8.15 41.09 24.13
N GLU A 271 -9.23 41.88 24.20
CA GLU A 271 -9.81 42.77 23.20
C GLU A 271 -8.95 43.99 22.82
N ASP A 272 -7.63 43.88 22.71
CA ASP A 272 -6.75 45.05 22.51
C ASP A 272 -5.85 44.95 21.27
N ASP A 273 -6.38 44.54 20.11
CA ASP A 273 -5.66 44.76 18.84
C ASP A 273 -6.62 44.84 17.63
N ASP A 274 -7.74 45.55 17.80
CA ASP A 274 -8.54 46.06 16.69
C ASP A 274 -7.86 47.31 16.10
N ASN A 275 -6.89 47.11 15.20
CA ASN A 275 -6.66 47.98 14.04
C ASN A 275 -5.42 47.49 13.25
N LYS A 276 -5.66 46.86 12.10
CA LYS A 276 -4.87 47.08 10.87
C LYS A 276 -5.47 46.41 9.63
N ASP A 277 -5.85 47.27 8.70
CA ASP A 277 -5.78 47.13 7.25
C ASP A 277 -6.69 46.10 6.56
N ASN A 278 -7.91 46.57 6.29
CA ASN A 278 -8.80 46.07 5.22
C ASN A 278 -8.27 46.43 3.82
N ASN A 279 -7.12 45.88 3.43
CA ASN A 279 -6.73 45.83 2.03
C ASN A 279 -7.03 44.43 1.48
N ASN A 280 -8.20 44.33 0.82
CA ASN A 280 -8.61 43.22 -0.02
C ASN A 280 -7.79 43.21 -1.33
N GLU A 281 -6.50 42.93 -1.22
CA GLU A 281 -5.76 42.42 -2.37
C GLU A 281 -6.08 40.93 -2.49
N ASN A 282 -6.83 40.59 -3.54
CA ASN A 282 -6.97 39.21 -4.00
C ASN A 282 -5.56 38.67 -4.28
N ILE A 283 -5.02 37.93 -3.31
CA ILE A 283 -3.81 37.14 -3.55
C ILE A 283 -4.23 36.06 -4.53
N ASP A 284 -3.95 36.29 -5.80
CA ASP A 284 -4.06 35.30 -6.86
C ASP A 284 -3.07 34.17 -6.51
N VAL A 285 -3.57 33.14 -5.82
CA VAL A 285 -2.76 31.98 -5.50
C VAL A 285 -2.59 31.23 -6.81
N ASP A 286 -1.45 31.46 -7.47
CA ASP A 286 -1.07 30.73 -8.68
C ASP A 286 -1.04 29.22 -8.37
N ILE A 287 -2.13 28.51 -8.72
CA ILE A 287 -2.27 27.08 -8.51
C ILE A 287 -1.37 26.39 -9.52
N LYS A 288 -0.11 26.20 -9.14
CA LYS A 288 0.85 25.50 -9.99
C LYS A 288 0.51 24.01 -10.05
N GLU A 289 0.26 23.51 -11.25
CA GLU A 289 0.02 22.09 -11.45
C GLU A 289 1.24 21.26 -11.02
N ARG A 290 0.96 20.18 -10.28
CA ARG A 290 1.97 19.24 -9.80
C ARG A 290 2.58 18.48 -10.97
N LYS A 291 3.91 18.42 -11.04
CA LYS A 291 4.64 17.60 -12.02
C LYS A 291 4.39 16.09 -11.85
N LYS A 292 4.02 15.65 -10.65
CA LYS A 292 3.72 14.25 -10.34
C LYS A 292 2.35 14.12 -9.68
N ARG A 293 1.53 13.22 -10.22
CA ARG A 293 0.33 12.69 -9.56
C ARG A 293 0.68 12.12 -8.18
N LYS A 294 -0.30 12.18 -7.27
CA LYS A 294 -0.30 11.67 -5.90
C LYS A 294 -1.48 10.71 -5.76
N ILE A 295 -1.33 9.72 -4.90
CA ILE A 295 -2.39 8.77 -4.57
C ILE A 295 -3.29 9.41 -3.52
N ILE A 296 -4.60 9.40 -3.76
CA ILE A 296 -5.58 9.86 -2.77
C ILE A 296 -6.06 8.63 -2.00
N ARG A 297 -6.11 8.75 -0.67
CA ARG A 297 -6.83 7.83 0.20
C ARG A 297 -7.92 8.61 0.94
N TYR A 298 -9.00 7.94 1.27
CA TYR A 298 -10.11 8.47 2.04
C TYR A 298 -10.67 7.34 2.90
N TYR A 299 -11.72 7.60 3.69
CA TYR A 299 -12.24 6.60 4.64
C TYR A 299 -12.73 5.32 3.92
N GLY A 300 -13.52 5.47 2.86
CA GLY A 300 -13.96 4.35 2.02
C GLY A 300 -15.12 3.60 2.67
N TYR A 301 -16.20 4.33 2.97
CA TYR A 301 -17.42 3.73 3.53
C TYR A 301 -17.96 2.67 2.58
N LYS A 302 -18.54 1.60 3.14
CA LYS A 302 -19.19 0.54 2.36
C LYS A 302 -20.69 0.74 2.36
N ILE A 303 -21.32 0.61 1.20
CA ILE A 303 -22.76 0.82 1.05
C ILE A 303 -23.57 -0.16 1.90
N GLU A 304 -23.05 -1.39 2.11
CA GLU A 304 -23.74 -2.42 2.88
C GLU A 304 -23.74 -2.15 4.39
N THR A 305 -22.71 -1.44 4.89
CA THR A 305 -22.54 -1.19 6.33
C THR A 305 -22.97 0.21 6.73
N ASP A 306 -22.72 1.20 5.88
CA ASP A 306 -23.01 2.62 6.15
C ASP A 306 -23.38 3.36 4.85
N PRO A 307 -24.62 3.15 4.37
CA PRO A 307 -25.07 3.75 3.10
C PRO A 307 -25.11 5.28 3.16
N ILE A 308 -25.42 5.86 4.32
CA ILE A 308 -25.52 7.32 4.50
C ILE A 308 -24.16 7.98 4.24
N ASN A 309 -23.11 7.49 4.91
CA ASN A 309 -21.78 8.04 4.70
C ASN A 309 -21.16 7.60 3.37
N TYR A 310 -21.55 6.45 2.82
CA TYR A 310 -21.18 6.05 1.46
C TYR A 310 -21.59 7.11 0.43
N PHE A 311 -22.87 7.50 0.39
CA PHE A 311 -23.36 8.49 -0.56
C PHE A 311 -22.74 9.86 -0.30
N ARG A 312 -22.69 10.30 0.97
CA ARG A 312 -22.09 11.58 1.35
C ARG A 312 -20.61 11.67 0.96
N GLU A 313 -19.84 10.60 1.14
CA GLU A 313 -18.43 10.55 0.75
C GLU A 313 -18.25 10.69 -0.77
N HIS A 314 -19.08 10.03 -1.57
CA HIS A 314 -19.01 10.13 -3.03
C HIS A 314 -19.40 11.52 -3.55
N VAL A 315 -20.46 12.12 -3.00
CA VAL A 315 -20.86 13.49 -3.31
C VAL A 315 -19.73 14.47 -2.93
N LEU A 316 -19.16 14.32 -1.73
CA LEU A 316 -18.06 15.17 -1.24
C LEU A 316 -16.81 15.11 -2.12
N LEU A 317 -16.46 13.92 -2.64
CA LEU A 317 -15.23 13.73 -3.41
C LEU A 317 -15.37 14.07 -4.89
N PHE A 318 -16.54 13.80 -5.48
CA PHE A 318 -16.70 13.76 -6.93
C PHE A 318 -17.73 14.74 -7.47
N LEU A 319 -18.41 15.51 -6.61
CA LEU A 319 -19.23 16.65 -7.06
C LEU A 319 -18.60 17.98 -6.63
N PRO A 320 -18.59 18.99 -7.51
CA PRO A 320 -18.19 20.34 -7.13
C PRO A 320 -19.16 20.91 -6.07
N PHE A 321 -18.62 21.47 -5.00
CA PHE A 321 -19.38 22.18 -3.97
C PHE A 321 -18.58 23.39 -3.49
N THR A 322 -19.26 24.40 -2.93
CA THR A 322 -18.59 25.60 -2.38
C THR A 322 -18.67 25.67 -0.86
N ASN A 323 -19.72 25.12 -0.27
CA ASN A 323 -19.97 25.09 1.16
C ASN A 323 -20.39 23.69 1.59
N GLU A 324 -19.47 23.01 2.27
CA GLU A 324 -19.69 21.64 2.75
C GLU A 324 -20.89 21.52 3.71
N GLU A 325 -21.10 22.49 4.60
CA GLU A 325 -22.16 22.38 5.60
C GLU A 325 -23.56 22.40 4.96
N SER A 326 -23.79 23.30 4.01
CA SER A 326 -25.10 23.44 3.36
C SER A 326 -25.30 22.46 2.22
N GLU A 327 -24.27 22.20 1.42
CA GLU A 327 -24.38 21.42 0.18
C GLU A 327 -24.12 19.93 0.38
N ILE A 328 -23.46 19.54 1.48
CA ILE A 328 -23.11 18.14 1.77
C ILE A 328 -23.74 17.70 3.10
N GLU A 329 -23.39 18.32 4.23
CA GLU A 329 -23.76 17.82 5.56
C GLU A 329 -25.26 17.92 5.85
N LYS A 330 -25.92 18.99 5.39
CA LYS A 330 -27.37 19.19 5.54
C LYS A 330 -28.17 18.68 4.34
N ALA A 331 -27.50 18.23 3.28
CA ALA A 331 -28.15 17.83 2.03
C ALA A 331 -28.54 16.35 2.04
N ASN A 332 -29.54 16.00 1.22
CA ASN A 332 -29.85 14.60 0.94
C ASN A 332 -28.84 14.06 -0.10
N CYS A 333 -27.72 13.53 0.41
CA CYS A 333 -26.61 13.04 -0.42
C CYS A 333 -26.97 11.81 -1.25
N GLU A 334 -27.91 10.96 -0.80
CA GLU A 334 -28.37 9.81 -1.59
C GLU A 334 -29.07 10.29 -2.87
N LYS A 335 -29.99 11.25 -2.73
CA LYS A 335 -30.65 11.86 -3.88
C LYS A 335 -29.64 12.54 -4.80
N LEU A 336 -28.75 13.36 -4.25
CA LEU A 336 -27.71 14.06 -5.04
C LEU A 336 -26.80 13.09 -5.80
N PHE A 337 -26.48 11.95 -5.19
CA PHE A 337 -25.68 10.91 -5.81
C PHE A 337 -26.37 10.34 -7.04
N TYR A 338 -27.64 9.94 -6.94
CA TYR A 338 -28.37 9.38 -8.07
C TYR A 338 -28.68 10.43 -9.15
N ASP A 339 -29.05 11.65 -8.75
CA ASP A 339 -29.32 12.76 -9.68
C ASP A 339 -28.07 13.12 -10.51
N ASN A 340 -26.86 12.87 -9.99
CA ASN A 340 -25.59 13.22 -10.65
C ASN A 340 -24.68 11.99 -10.91
N PHE A 341 -25.26 10.79 -10.94
CA PHE A 341 -24.50 9.53 -10.97
C PHE A 341 -23.47 9.48 -12.10
N SER A 342 -23.86 9.91 -13.31
CA SER A 342 -22.98 9.95 -14.49
C SER A 342 -21.75 10.84 -14.29
N THR A 343 -21.91 11.98 -13.61
CA THR A 343 -20.82 12.92 -13.33
C THR A 343 -19.89 12.35 -12.27
N ILE A 344 -20.45 11.75 -11.22
CA ILE A 344 -19.68 11.10 -10.17
C ILE A 344 -18.83 9.97 -10.73
N GLU A 345 -19.41 9.06 -11.51
CA GLU A 345 -18.67 7.93 -12.09
C GLU A 345 -17.61 8.38 -13.10
N LYS A 346 -17.91 9.41 -13.91
CA LYS A 346 -16.90 10.03 -14.78
C LYS A 346 -15.72 10.57 -13.97
N ASN A 347 -15.97 11.41 -12.97
CA ASN A 347 -14.90 11.99 -12.14
C ASN A 347 -14.15 10.89 -11.39
N LYS A 348 -14.86 9.89 -10.86
CA LYS A 348 -14.26 8.74 -10.19
C LYS A 348 -13.34 7.96 -11.13
N SER A 349 -13.74 7.67 -12.36
CA SER A 349 -12.86 7.00 -13.32
C SER A 349 -11.63 7.82 -13.72
N GLU A 350 -11.73 9.15 -13.72
CA GLU A 350 -10.60 10.04 -14.00
C GLU A 350 -9.57 10.05 -12.85
N TYR A 351 -10.03 10.03 -11.60
CA TYR A 351 -9.19 10.22 -10.41
C TYR A 351 -8.87 8.92 -9.64
N CYS A 352 -9.67 7.88 -9.80
CA CYS A 352 -9.52 6.56 -9.19
C CYS A 352 -9.23 5.54 -10.29
N ILE A 353 -7.95 5.32 -10.56
CA ILE A 353 -7.50 4.19 -11.37
C ILE A 353 -7.52 2.98 -10.44
N ILE A 354 -8.46 2.05 -10.66
CA ILE A 354 -8.49 0.73 -10.00
C ILE A 354 -7.50 -0.19 -10.71
#